data_AF-A0A1E3QRQ9-F1
#
_entry.id   AF-A0A1E3QRQ9-F1
#
_cell.length_a   1.000
_cell.length_b   1.000
_cell.length_c   1.000
_cell.angle_alpha   90.00
_cell.angle_beta   90.00
_cell.angle_gamma   90.00
#
_symmetry.space_group_name_H-M   'P 1'
#
loop_
_entity.id
_entity.type
_entity.pdbx_description
1 polymer ?
#
loop_
_entity_poly.entity_id
_entity_poly.type
_entity_poly.pdbx_seq_one_letter_code
_entity_poly.pdbx_strand_id
1 'polypeptide(L)'
;MSKKAGSDILSILGRGSSKITKPTHSNASPIANLEVKLSQTPSLGLRVPGCKAGWTVKGSHLVQYVPKQSIFTITPPHKIASFDLDDTLVRTKSGGKFAVNGDDWQFINGKVVPKLHQLWADGYVIVIFTNQGGVVADSTLKSFIKLKARVGNVVDAIYGDAAKSGHLMVFGSPKYPKAKTYKGVKSAEAKHAEMRKPQVGMWTELVKAMRQEGDTGDTELIDMENSYFVGDAAGRKGDFSDSDLKFAKNAGLTFFTPEEFF
;
A
#
# COMPACT_ATOMS: atom_id res chain seq x y z
N MET A 1 -24.92 -39.91 -33.86
CA MET A 1 -25.85 -39.24 -34.81
C MET A 1 -27.25 -39.82 -34.58
N SER A 2 -27.93 -39.38 -33.52
CA SER A 2 -28.99 -38.36 -33.42
C SER A 2 -30.39 -38.85 -33.84
N LYS A 3 -31.29 -38.92 -32.85
CA LYS A 3 -32.71 -39.27 -32.94
C LYS A 3 -33.60 -38.02 -32.80
N LYS A 4 -34.81 -38.17 -33.34
CA LYS A 4 -35.90 -37.21 -33.56
C LYS A 4 -36.54 -36.56 -32.31
N ALA A 5 -37.05 -35.34 -32.58
CA ALA A 5 -38.37 -34.76 -32.27
C ALA A 5 -38.83 -34.45 -30.82
N GLY A 6 -39.12 -33.15 -30.61
CA GLY A 6 -40.45 -32.65 -30.20
C GLY A 6 -40.74 -32.43 -28.72
N SER A 7 -40.89 -31.16 -28.29
CA SER A 7 -42.16 -30.62 -27.77
C SER A 7 -42.02 -29.15 -27.36
N ASP A 8 -42.94 -28.31 -27.84
CA ASP A 8 -43.26 -27.00 -27.30
C ASP A 8 -43.71 -27.09 -25.83
N ILE A 9 -43.15 -26.24 -24.98
CA ILE A 9 -43.71 -25.91 -23.66
C ILE A 9 -43.91 -24.41 -23.62
N LEU A 10 -45.05 -24.00 -24.18
CA LEU A 10 -45.63 -22.68 -24.07
C LEU A 10 -46.95 -22.84 -23.33
N SER A 11 -46.88 -23.08 -22.03
CA SER A 11 -47.99 -22.88 -21.09
C SER A 11 -47.41 -22.83 -19.68
N ILE A 12 -48.02 -22.02 -18.81
CA ILE A 12 -47.53 -21.60 -17.48
C ILE A 12 -46.62 -20.37 -17.57
N LEU A 13 -47.25 -19.20 -17.71
CA LEU A 13 -47.24 -18.14 -16.70
C LEU A 13 -48.20 -17.01 -17.15
N GLY A 14 -49.10 -16.64 -16.25
CA GLY A 14 -50.33 -15.92 -16.54
C GLY A 14 -50.16 -14.45 -16.94
N ARG A 15 -51.13 -13.98 -17.73
CA ARG A 15 -51.41 -12.57 -17.99
C ARG A 15 -52.02 -11.94 -16.73
N GLY A 16 -51.39 -10.90 -16.22
CA GLY A 16 -51.93 -10.03 -15.18
C GLY A 16 -51.42 -8.60 -15.39
N SER A 17 -52.22 -7.78 -16.07
CA SER A 17 -51.95 -6.37 -16.34
C SER A 17 -52.04 -5.55 -15.05
N SER A 18 -50.95 -4.88 -14.66
CA SER A 18 -50.97 -3.81 -13.66
C SER A 18 -50.06 -2.67 -14.15
N LYS A 19 -50.66 -1.53 -14.50
CA LYS A 19 -49.96 -0.31 -14.90
C LYS A 19 -49.23 0.27 -13.68
N ILE A 20 -47.89 0.29 -13.72
CA ILE A 20 -47.06 0.96 -12.72
C ILE A 20 -46.98 2.45 -13.08
N THR A 21 -47.47 3.27 -12.16
CA THR A 21 -47.47 4.74 -12.16
C THR A 21 -46.06 5.28 -11.91
N LYS A 22 -45.63 6.27 -12.71
CA LYS A 22 -44.40 7.06 -12.47
C LYS A 22 -44.57 7.94 -11.23
N PRO A 23 -43.59 8.03 -10.31
CA PRO A 23 -43.63 9.03 -9.26
C PRO A 23 -43.25 10.41 -9.83
N THR A 24 -44.15 11.37 -9.66
CA THR A 24 -43.97 12.79 -9.92
C THR A 24 -43.17 13.46 -8.81
N HIS A 25 -42.30 14.40 -9.21
CA HIS A 25 -41.56 15.31 -8.34
C HIS A 25 -42.46 16.02 -7.33
N SER A 26 -42.08 16.01 -6.06
CA SER A 26 -42.56 16.98 -5.08
C SER A 26 -41.41 17.51 -4.23
N ASN A 27 -41.23 18.83 -4.39
CA ASN A 27 -40.57 19.86 -3.59
C ASN A 27 -39.61 19.45 -2.46
N ALA A 28 -38.39 19.93 -2.64
CA ALA A 28 -37.34 20.04 -1.62
C ALA A 28 -37.83 20.79 -0.37
N SER A 29 -37.50 20.23 0.79
CA SER A 29 -37.48 20.94 2.08
C SER A 29 -36.01 21.00 2.55
N PRO A 30 -35.59 22.10 3.21
CA PRO A 30 -34.17 22.37 3.45
C PRO A 30 -33.56 21.40 4.45
N ILE A 31 -32.40 20.84 4.10
CA ILE A 31 -31.62 19.95 4.97
C ILE A 31 -31.13 20.77 6.16
N ALA A 32 -31.62 20.41 7.34
CA ALA A 32 -31.09 20.88 8.61
C ALA A 32 -29.67 20.34 8.81
N ASN A 33 -28.75 21.23 9.20
CA ASN A 33 -27.39 20.92 9.62
C ASN A 33 -27.42 19.85 10.72
N LEU A 34 -27.00 18.63 10.41
CA LEU A 34 -26.66 17.62 11.42
C LEU A 34 -25.15 17.72 11.68
N GLU A 35 -24.78 18.53 12.67
CA GLU A 35 -23.49 18.40 13.35
C GLU A 35 -23.39 16.99 13.95
N VAL A 36 -22.54 16.15 13.38
CA VAL A 36 -22.14 14.89 14.00
C VAL A 36 -21.27 15.25 15.20
N LYS A 37 -21.85 15.19 16.40
CA LYS A 37 -21.11 15.22 17.66
C LYS A 37 -20.14 14.05 17.69
N LEU A 38 -18.83 14.34 17.63
CA LEU A 38 -17.78 13.41 18.05
C LEU A 38 -18.02 13.06 19.52
N SER A 39 -18.54 11.87 19.80
CA SER A 39 -18.59 11.33 21.16
C SER A 39 -17.69 10.10 21.27
N GLN A 40 -16.59 10.32 22.01
CA GLN A 40 -15.88 9.38 22.87
C GLN A 40 -15.17 8.20 22.19
N THR A 41 -13.92 8.44 21.76
CA THR A 41 -12.89 7.40 21.61
C THR A 41 -12.47 6.87 22.98
N PRO A 42 -12.23 5.56 23.15
CA PRO A 42 -11.65 5.03 24.38
C PRO A 42 -10.22 5.55 24.51
N SER A 43 -9.95 6.31 25.57
CA SER A 43 -8.62 6.83 25.86
C SER A 43 -7.71 5.73 26.41
N LEU A 44 -7.03 5.00 25.52
CA LEU A 44 -5.80 4.30 25.90
C LEU A 44 -4.66 5.33 25.84
N GLY A 45 -4.27 5.83 27.01
CA GLY A 45 -3.19 6.79 27.15
C GLY A 45 -1.87 6.21 26.65
N LEU A 46 -1.47 6.57 25.44
CA LEU A 46 -0.12 6.33 24.92
C LEU A 46 0.53 7.68 24.60
N ARG A 47 1.64 7.98 25.27
CA ARG A 47 2.54 9.08 24.87
C ARG A 47 3.26 8.67 23.59
N VAL A 48 3.24 9.53 22.58
CA VAL A 48 3.70 9.20 21.23
C VAL A 48 4.98 9.98 20.88
N PRO A 49 6.14 9.32 20.68
CA PRO A 49 7.33 9.99 20.15
C PRO A 49 7.18 10.26 18.64
N GLY A 50 7.69 11.39 18.16
CA GLY A 50 7.69 11.75 16.74
C GLY A 50 8.37 10.72 15.82
N CYS A 51 8.03 10.74 14.53
CA CYS A 51 8.50 9.91 13.40
C CYS A 51 10.05 9.92 13.14
N LYS A 52 10.87 10.29 14.13
CA LYS A 52 12.33 10.27 14.02
C LYS A 52 12.92 8.86 14.21
N ALA A 53 12.26 7.99 14.98
CA ALA A 53 12.67 6.61 15.25
C ALA A 53 12.02 5.61 14.27
N GLY A 54 12.77 4.60 13.81
CA GLY A 54 12.24 3.49 12.99
C GLY A 54 12.92 3.31 11.62
N TRP A 55 13.60 4.34 11.11
CA TRP A 55 14.40 4.22 9.90
C TRP A 55 15.71 3.49 10.17
N THR A 56 16.00 2.45 9.39
CA THR A 56 17.26 1.73 9.41
C THR A 56 17.75 1.45 7.99
N VAL A 57 19.04 1.16 7.89
CA VAL A 57 19.70 0.71 6.66
C VAL A 57 20.30 -0.66 6.94
N LYS A 58 20.02 -1.66 6.10
CA LYS A 58 20.71 -2.96 6.14
C LYS A 58 21.74 -3.03 5.03
N GLY A 59 23.02 -3.01 5.42
CA GLY A 59 24.15 -2.99 4.49
C GLY A 59 24.05 -1.84 3.49
N SER A 60 24.09 -2.14 2.20
CA SER A 60 23.78 -1.16 1.14
C SER A 60 22.52 -1.47 0.34
N HIS A 61 21.82 -2.58 0.64
CA HIS A 61 20.79 -3.19 -0.22
C HIS A 61 19.36 -2.92 0.23
N LEU A 62 19.15 -2.36 1.42
CA LEU A 62 17.81 -2.10 1.94
C LEU A 62 17.79 -0.85 2.81
N VAL A 63 16.83 0.02 2.53
CA VAL A 63 16.40 1.08 3.43
C VAL A 63 15.01 0.70 3.94
N GLN A 64 14.76 0.83 5.24
CA GLN A 64 13.45 0.46 5.78
C GLN A 64 13.00 1.41 6.87
N TYR A 65 11.69 1.56 6.98
CA TYR A 65 11.00 2.11 8.14
C TYR A 65 10.15 1.01 8.76
N VAL A 66 10.51 0.62 9.97
CA VAL A 66 9.73 -0.31 10.78
C VAL A 66 9.42 0.38 12.11
N PRO A 67 8.14 0.59 12.44
CA PRO A 67 7.78 1.23 13.70
C PRO A 67 8.19 0.35 14.89
N LYS A 68 8.75 0.97 15.93
CA LYS A 68 9.31 0.24 17.08
C LYS A 68 8.24 -0.35 18.00
N GLN A 69 7.06 0.26 18.04
CA GLN A 69 5.96 -0.11 18.94
C GLN A 69 4.66 0.23 18.21
N SER A 70 3.86 -0.78 17.85
CA SER A 70 2.38 -0.72 17.72
C SER A 70 1.75 -1.84 16.87
N ILE A 71 2.47 -2.54 15.99
CA ILE A 71 1.88 -3.57 15.10
C ILE A 71 1.72 -4.96 15.76
N PHE A 72 2.42 -5.20 16.85
CA PHE A 72 2.52 -6.52 17.49
C PHE A 72 1.36 -6.87 18.43
N THR A 73 0.38 -5.97 18.60
CA THR A 73 -0.80 -6.23 19.45
C THR A 73 -1.97 -6.86 18.69
N ILE A 74 -1.87 -6.99 17.37
CA ILE A 74 -2.88 -7.67 16.55
C ILE A 74 -2.53 -9.17 16.52
N THR A 75 -3.52 -10.03 16.75
CA THR A 75 -3.34 -11.47 16.64
C THR A 75 -3.27 -11.87 15.16
N PRO A 76 -2.28 -12.69 14.72
CA PRO A 76 -2.25 -13.24 13.37
C PRO A 76 -3.50 -14.08 13.05
N PRO A 77 -3.86 -14.27 11.75
CA PRO A 77 -3.14 -13.80 10.57
C PRO A 77 -3.38 -12.32 10.27
N HIS A 78 -2.37 -11.63 9.74
CA HIS A 78 -2.45 -10.21 9.39
C HIS A 78 -2.83 -9.99 7.93
N LYS A 79 -3.74 -9.07 7.66
CA LYS A 79 -4.06 -8.61 6.30
C LYS A 79 -3.09 -7.50 5.87
N ILE A 80 -2.45 -7.67 4.71
CA ILE A 80 -1.46 -6.72 4.19
C ILE A 80 -2.02 -5.99 2.97
N ALA A 81 -2.14 -4.67 3.09
CA ALA A 81 -2.37 -3.80 1.94
C ALA A 81 -1.03 -3.19 1.56
N SER A 82 -0.43 -3.68 0.48
CA SER A 82 0.90 -3.25 0.06
C SER A 82 0.86 -2.45 -1.24
N PHE A 83 1.76 -1.47 -1.36
CA PHE A 83 1.72 -0.47 -2.43
C PHE A 83 3.14 -0.20 -2.96
N ASP A 84 3.27 0.07 -4.25
CA ASP A 84 4.38 0.90 -4.72
C ASP A 84 4.20 2.37 -4.25
N LEU A 85 5.26 3.17 -4.34
CA LEU A 85 5.25 4.58 -3.96
C LEU A 85 5.04 5.51 -5.17
N ASP A 86 5.97 5.47 -6.12
CA ASP A 86 6.11 6.48 -7.17
C ASP A 86 5.14 6.11 -8.32
N ASP A 87 4.32 7.05 -8.76
CA ASP A 87 3.20 6.86 -9.71
C ASP A 87 2.07 5.90 -9.25
N THR A 88 2.14 5.42 -8.01
CA THR A 88 1.09 4.59 -7.37
C THR A 88 0.37 5.32 -6.23
N LEU A 89 1.10 5.76 -5.20
CA LEU A 89 0.52 6.56 -4.11
C LEU A 89 0.73 8.05 -4.40
N VAL A 90 1.92 8.39 -4.87
CA VAL A 90 2.33 9.76 -5.12
C VAL A 90 2.97 9.90 -6.50
N ARG A 91 2.87 11.10 -7.06
CA ARG A 91 3.61 11.53 -8.25
C ARG A 91 4.32 12.84 -7.96
N THR A 92 5.25 13.24 -8.81
CA THR A 92 5.87 14.57 -8.68
C THR A 92 4.82 15.66 -8.89
N LYS A 93 4.94 16.74 -8.12
CA LYS A 93 4.09 17.92 -8.29
C LYS A 93 4.53 18.73 -9.51
N SER A 94 5.82 18.71 -9.78
CA SER A 94 6.47 19.36 -10.92
C SER A 94 6.20 18.70 -12.27
N GLY A 95 5.72 17.45 -12.28
CA GLY A 95 5.55 16.64 -13.50
C GLY A 95 6.86 16.02 -14.02
N GLY A 96 7.98 16.19 -13.31
CA GLY A 96 9.24 15.55 -13.64
C GLY A 96 9.24 14.05 -13.30
N LYS A 97 10.08 13.26 -13.99
CA LYS A 97 10.24 11.82 -13.69
C LYS A 97 10.79 11.55 -12.28
N PHE A 98 11.55 12.48 -11.72
CA PHE A 98 12.13 12.36 -10.39
C PHE A 98 11.86 13.63 -9.58
N ALA A 99 11.56 13.48 -8.29
CA ALA A 99 11.29 14.59 -7.39
C ALA A 99 12.52 15.52 -7.27
N VAL A 100 12.30 16.83 -7.45
CA VAL A 100 13.39 17.82 -7.34
C VAL A 100 13.83 18.04 -5.89
N ASN A 101 12.88 17.98 -4.94
CA ASN A 101 13.10 18.15 -3.50
C ASN A 101 12.09 17.32 -2.69
N GLY A 102 12.11 17.45 -1.35
CA GLY A 102 11.24 16.66 -0.46
C GLY A 102 9.76 17.02 -0.52
N ASP A 103 9.42 18.18 -1.09
CA ASP A 103 8.06 18.71 -1.23
C ASP A 103 7.52 18.57 -2.66
N ASP A 104 8.34 18.07 -3.59
CA ASP A 104 7.95 17.79 -4.97
C ASP A 104 7.23 16.45 -5.09
N TRP A 105 6.08 16.39 -4.42
CA TRP A 105 5.18 15.25 -4.46
C TRP A 105 3.73 15.73 -4.27
N GLN A 106 2.80 14.92 -4.76
CA GLN A 106 1.37 15.02 -4.51
C GLN A 106 0.76 13.62 -4.63
N PHE A 107 -0.37 13.36 -3.98
CA PHE A 107 -1.11 12.13 -4.23
C PHE A 107 -1.53 12.03 -5.72
N ILE A 108 -1.60 10.81 -6.25
CA ILE A 108 -1.97 10.61 -7.66
C ILE A 108 -3.40 11.10 -7.95
N ASN A 109 -4.30 11.04 -6.95
CA ASN A 109 -5.66 11.56 -6.99
C ASN A 109 -6.20 11.79 -5.56
N GLY A 110 -7.41 12.36 -5.44
CA GLY A 110 -8.04 12.68 -4.16
C GLY A 110 -8.60 11.49 -3.38
N LYS A 111 -8.55 10.27 -3.92
CA LYS A 111 -9.11 9.06 -3.30
C LYS A 111 -8.09 8.25 -2.50
N VAL A 112 -6.79 8.49 -2.70
CA VAL A 112 -5.71 7.77 -2.01
C VAL A 112 -5.86 7.85 -0.49
N VAL A 113 -5.99 9.06 0.07
CA VAL A 113 -6.09 9.25 1.52
C VAL A 113 -7.35 8.59 2.10
N PRO A 114 -8.58 8.85 1.59
CA PRO A 114 -9.78 8.16 2.05
C PRO A 114 -9.66 6.64 2.00
N LYS A 115 -9.06 6.08 0.94
CA LYS A 115 -8.90 4.64 0.81
C LYS A 115 -7.92 4.08 1.85
N LEU A 116 -6.79 4.72 2.09
CA LEU A 116 -5.83 4.29 3.11
C LEU A 116 -6.42 4.38 4.53
N HIS A 117 -7.25 5.39 4.82
CA HIS A 117 -8.02 5.46 6.07
C HIS A 117 -8.99 4.30 6.24
N GLN A 118 -9.72 3.97 5.17
CA GLN A 118 -10.63 2.83 5.18
C GLN A 118 -9.87 1.54 5.48
N LEU A 119 -8.76 1.29 4.79
CA LEU A 119 -7.95 0.09 5.01
C LEU A 119 -7.43 -0.01 6.44
N TRP A 120 -6.98 1.12 7.00
CA TRP A 120 -6.58 1.16 8.40
C TRP A 120 -7.74 0.81 9.34
N ALA A 121 -8.92 1.39 9.13
CA ALA A 121 -10.12 1.07 9.90
C ALA A 121 -10.54 -0.41 9.76
N ASP A 122 -10.31 -1.00 8.58
CA ASP A 122 -10.57 -2.40 8.28
C ASP A 122 -9.48 -3.35 8.83
N GLY A 123 -8.48 -2.83 9.56
CA GLY A 123 -7.45 -3.61 10.25
C GLY A 123 -6.30 -4.08 9.36
N TYR A 124 -6.10 -3.45 8.19
CA TYR A 124 -4.95 -3.75 7.35
C TYR A 124 -3.66 -3.16 7.92
N VAL A 125 -2.58 -3.93 7.84
CA VAL A 125 -1.21 -3.39 7.91
C VAL A 125 -0.87 -2.83 6.55
N ILE A 126 -0.43 -1.57 6.52
CA ILE A 126 -0.13 -0.85 5.29
C ILE A 126 1.37 -0.91 5.06
N VAL A 127 1.78 -1.32 3.86
CA VAL A 127 3.20 -1.52 3.54
C VAL A 127 3.55 -0.85 2.21
N ILE A 128 4.68 -0.17 2.15
CA ILE A 128 5.21 0.39 0.90
C ILE A 128 6.46 -0.40 0.49
N PHE A 129 6.45 -0.91 -0.75
CA PHE A 129 7.58 -1.57 -1.40
C PHE A 129 8.04 -0.77 -2.61
N THR A 130 9.24 -0.18 -2.57
CA THR A 130 9.65 0.79 -3.60
C THR A 130 11.06 0.56 -4.17
N ASN A 131 11.19 0.66 -5.49
CA ASN A 131 12.46 0.56 -6.22
C ASN A 131 13.16 1.93 -6.34
N GLN A 132 14.02 2.28 -5.39
CA GLN A 132 14.65 3.61 -5.26
C GLN A 132 16.04 3.69 -5.91
N GLY A 133 16.10 3.61 -7.25
CA GLY A 133 17.36 3.63 -8.02
C GLY A 133 18.18 4.94 -7.94
N GLY A 134 17.60 6.02 -7.41
CA GLY A 134 18.29 7.29 -7.13
C GLY A 134 18.81 7.42 -5.68
N VAL A 135 18.44 6.49 -4.79
CA VAL A 135 18.76 6.57 -3.37
C VAL A 135 19.98 5.75 -3.06
N VAL A 136 20.89 6.32 -2.28
CA VAL A 136 22.05 5.59 -1.74
C VAL A 136 21.74 5.26 -0.29
N ALA A 137 22.01 4.03 0.12
CA ALA A 137 21.76 3.50 1.46
C ALA A 137 22.75 4.06 2.51
N ASP A 138 22.74 5.38 2.68
CA ASP A 138 23.57 6.09 3.64
C ASP A 138 22.70 7.20 4.25
N SER A 139 22.48 7.12 5.56
CA SER A 139 21.57 8.00 6.29
C SER A 139 22.00 9.47 6.28
N THR A 140 23.27 9.75 5.96
CA THR A 140 23.83 11.10 5.90
C THR A 140 23.68 11.75 4.52
N LEU A 141 23.40 10.97 3.47
CA LEU A 141 23.34 11.49 2.12
C LEU A 141 22.00 12.13 1.80
N LYS A 142 22.05 13.22 1.02
CA LYS A 142 20.89 14.01 0.61
C LYS A 142 19.79 13.16 -0.04
N SER A 143 20.15 12.13 -0.82
CA SER A 143 19.17 11.26 -1.48
C SER A 143 18.35 10.43 -0.49
N PHE A 144 18.98 9.89 0.55
CA PHE A 144 18.28 9.19 1.63
C PHE A 144 17.43 10.14 2.47
N ILE A 145 17.98 11.31 2.83
CA ILE A 145 17.25 12.33 3.60
C ILE A 145 15.99 12.78 2.85
N LYS A 146 16.10 13.00 1.53
CA LYS A 146 14.94 13.34 0.67
C LYS A 146 13.89 12.24 0.67
N LEU A 147 14.28 10.97 0.51
CA LEU A 147 13.34 9.84 0.57
C LEU A 147 12.63 9.80 1.93
N LYS A 148 13.40 9.88 3.03
CA LYS A 148 12.86 9.87 4.39
C LYS A 148 11.87 11.01 4.62
N ALA A 149 12.22 12.22 4.18
CA ALA A 149 11.34 13.39 4.30
C ALA A 149 10.07 13.22 3.47
N ARG A 150 10.19 12.78 2.21
CA ARG A 150 9.04 12.54 1.34
C ARG A 150 8.08 11.50 1.92
N VAL A 151 8.59 10.34 2.36
CA VAL A 151 7.78 9.31 2.99
C VAL A 151 7.14 9.86 4.27
N GLY A 152 7.91 10.55 5.12
CA GLY A 152 7.39 11.19 6.33
C GLY A 152 6.23 12.14 6.05
N ASN A 153 6.39 13.02 5.05
CA ASN A 153 5.36 13.97 4.64
C ASN A 153 4.11 13.25 4.10
N VAL A 154 4.27 12.14 3.38
CA VAL A 154 3.15 11.29 2.93
C VAL A 154 2.43 10.67 4.11
N VAL A 155 3.15 10.13 5.10
CA VAL A 155 2.56 9.59 6.33
C VAL A 155 1.77 10.68 7.05
N ASP A 156 2.38 11.84 7.26
CA ASP A 156 1.76 12.96 7.96
C ASP A 156 0.51 13.47 7.22
N ALA A 157 0.52 13.47 5.88
CA ALA A 157 -0.64 13.87 5.08
C ALA A 157 -1.77 12.84 5.09
N ILE A 158 -1.46 11.55 5.21
CA ILE A 158 -2.49 10.51 5.40
C ILE A 158 -3.03 10.64 6.82
N TYR A 159 -2.20 10.67 7.83
CA TYR A 159 -2.58 10.32 9.20
C TYR A 159 -2.59 11.47 10.20
N GLY A 160 -2.10 12.66 9.81
CA GLY A 160 -1.88 13.78 10.70
C GLY A 160 -0.98 13.42 11.88
N ASP A 161 -1.07 14.22 12.96
CA ASP A 161 -0.34 13.94 14.21
C ASP A 161 -0.88 12.73 14.98
N ALA A 162 -2.11 12.31 14.70
CA ALA A 162 -2.83 11.28 15.44
C ALA A 162 -2.38 9.84 15.11
N ALA A 163 -1.79 9.60 13.93
CA ALA A 163 -1.40 8.25 13.50
C ALA A 163 0.11 8.05 13.23
N LYS A 164 0.93 8.55 14.17
CA LYS A 164 2.19 7.90 14.55
C LYS A 164 1.97 6.49 15.18
N SER A 165 0.86 5.82 14.85
CA SER A 165 0.34 4.57 15.40
C SER A 165 0.98 3.32 14.78
N GLY A 166 2.06 3.48 14.00
CA GLY A 166 2.94 2.42 13.50
C GLY A 166 2.30 1.26 12.73
N HIS A 167 1.21 1.52 12.00
CA HIS A 167 0.61 0.57 11.05
C HIS A 167 1.19 0.69 9.63
N LEU A 168 2.11 1.63 9.41
CA LEU A 168 2.84 1.78 8.15
C LEU A 168 4.26 1.25 8.26
N MET A 169 4.63 0.36 7.34
CA MET A 169 6.00 -0.08 7.14
C MET A 169 6.47 0.32 5.74
N VAL A 170 7.77 0.58 5.59
CA VAL A 170 8.36 0.91 4.28
C VAL A 170 9.61 0.07 4.08
N PHE A 171 9.73 -0.50 2.90
CA PHE A 171 10.91 -1.23 2.45
C PHE A 171 11.29 -0.70 1.07
N GLY A 172 12.53 -0.22 0.95
CA GLY A 172 13.04 0.39 -0.27
C GLY A 172 14.29 -0.30 -0.75
N SER A 173 14.30 -0.68 -2.03
CA SER A 173 15.49 -1.18 -2.75
C SER A 173 16.29 0.01 -3.30
N PRO A 174 17.44 0.35 -2.68
CA PRO A 174 18.26 1.49 -3.09
C PRO A 174 19.10 1.16 -4.32
N LYS A 175 19.82 2.17 -4.81
CA LYS A 175 20.83 2.03 -5.87
C LYS A 175 21.99 1.15 -5.40
N TYR A 176 22.43 0.23 -6.26
CA TYR A 176 23.71 -0.45 -6.08
C TYR A 176 24.89 0.53 -6.11
N PRO A 177 25.68 0.65 -5.03
CA PRO A 177 26.77 1.61 -4.97
C PRO A 177 27.95 1.20 -5.84
N LYS A 178 28.48 2.16 -6.62
CA LYS A 178 29.76 1.98 -7.31
C LYS A 178 30.89 1.89 -6.27
N ALA A 179 31.76 0.89 -6.41
CA ALA A 179 32.74 0.51 -5.40
C ALA A 179 33.67 1.64 -4.93
N LYS A 180 34.11 2.52 -5.85
CA LYS A 180 35.10 3.56 -5.54
C LYS A 180 34.57 4.72 -4.68
N THR A 181 33.26 4.89 -4.57
CA THR A 181 32.66 6.12 -4.01
C THR A 181 31.83 5.88 -2.74
N TYR A 182 31.60 4.62 -2.36
CA TYR A 182 30.72 4.29 -1.24
C TYR A 182 31.53 3.99 0.02
N LYS A 183 31.24 4.73 1.09
CA LYS A 183 31.96 4.67 2.36
C LYS A 183 31.29 3.75 3.40
N GLY A 184 30.10 3.23 3.11
CA GLY A 184 29.35 2.35 4.01
C GLY A 184 29.63 0.86 3.79
N VAL A 185 28.93 0.02 4.55
CA VAL A 185 28.99 -1.45 4.40
C VAL A 185 28.38 -1.85 3.06
N LYS A 186 29.22 -2.26 2.11
CA LYS A 186 28.77 -2.68 0.78
C LYS A 186 28.27 -4.12 0.80
N SER A 187 27.02 -4.32 0.41
CA SER A 187 26.46 -5.64 0.19
C SER A 187 26.76 -6.18 -1.21
N ALA A 188 26.72 -7.51 -1.35
CA ALA A 188 26.87 -8.18 -2.64
C ALA A 188 25.79 -7.72 -3.63
N GLU A 189 26.12 -7.74 -4.92
CA GLU A 189 25.21 -7.35 -6.00
C GLU A 189 23.97 -8.23 -6.08
N ALA A 190 24.13 -9.54 -5.87
CA ALA A 190 23.02 -10.48 -5.77
C ALA A 190 21.99 -10.04 -4.72
N LYS A 191 22.45 -9.52 -3.57
CA LYS A 191 21.56 -9.05 -2.51
C LYS A 191 20.80 -7.77 -2.87
N HIS A 192 21.36 -6.93 -3.75
CA HIS A 192 20.63 -5.80 -4.33
C HIS A 192 19.56 -6.27 -5.31
N ALA A 193 19.91 -7.24 -6.16
CA ALA A 193 18.97 -7.83 -7.11
C ALA A 193 17.79 -8.50 -6.39
N GLU A 194 18.04 -9.25 -5.31
CA GLU A 194 17.02 -9.87 -4.47
C GLU A 194 16.03 -8.87 -3.88
N MET A 195 16.48 -7.68 -3.49
CA MET A 195 15.62 -6.64 -2.92
C MET A 195 14.83 -5.89 -3.98
N ARG A 196 15.28 -5.89 -5.24
CA ARG A 196 14.69 -5.07 -6.29
C ARG A 196 13.51 -5.80 -6.94
N LYS A 197 12.33 -5.18 -6.97
CA LYS A 197 11.16 -5.71 -7.70
C LYS A 197 11.57 -5.97 -9.16
N PRO A 198 11.24 -7.13 -9.73
CA PRO A 198 10.18 -8.06 -9.31
C PRO A 198 10.59 -9.14 -8.27
N GLN A 199 11.79 -9.09 -7.72
CA GLN A 199 12.21 -10.04 -6.68
C GLN A 199 11.56 -9.72 -5.33
N VAL A 200 11.32 -10.77 -4.52
CA VAL A 200 10.52 -10.72 -3.30
C VAL A 200 11.34 -10.43 -2.03
N GLY A 201 12.60 -9.99 -2.15
CA GLY A 201 13.46 -9.76 -0.99
C GLY A 201 12.86 -8.79 0.02
N MET A 202 12.21 -7.71 -0.43
CA MET A 202 11.54 -6.78 0.47
C MET A 202 10.33 -7.42 1.19
N TRP A 203 9.56 -8.28 0.52
CA TRP A 203 8.48 -9.04 1.15
C TRP A 203 9.01 -9.99 2.24
N THR A 204 10.10 -10.68 1.94
CA THR A 204 10.79 -11.53 2.93
C THR A 204 11.24 -10.74 4.16
N GLU A 205 11.69 -9.49 3.98
CA GLU A 205 12.08 -8.62 5.10
C GLU A 205 10.87 -8.08 5.88
N LEU A 206 9.71 -7.87 5.23
CA LEU A 206 8.44 -7.61 5.92
C LEU A 206 8.08 -8.78 6.84
N VAL A 207 8.03 -10.01 6.30
CA VAL A 207 7.69 -11.20 7.09
C VAL A 207 8.62 -11.35 8.29
N LYS A 208 9.93 -11.15 8.11
CA LYS A 208 10.90 -11.17 9.21
C LYS A 208 10.66 -10.07 10.25
N ALA A 209 10.27 -8.87 9.80
CA ALA A 209 10.00 -7.75 10.71
C ALA A 209 8.71 -7.94 11.52
N MET A 210 7.77 -8.75 11.02
CA MET A 210 6.50 -9.05 11.69
C MET A 210 6.58 -10.23 12.67
N ARG A 211 7.57 -11.12 12.51
CA ARG A 211 7.77 -12.24 13.44
C ARG A 211 8.21 -11.75 14.82
N GLN A 212 7.57 -12.25 15.86
CA GLN A 212 7.94 -12.03 17.26
C GLN A 212 8.81 -13.17 17.80
N GLU A 213 9.55 -12.93 18.89
CA GLU A 213 10.22 -14.00 19.61
C GLU A 213 9.19 -14.99 20.15
N GLY A 214 9.29 -16.26 19.75
CA GLY A 214 8.35 -17.32 20.15
C GLY A 214 7.36 -17.76 19.06
N ASP A 215 7.30 -17.05 17.93
CA ASP A 215 6.55 -17.53 16.75
C ASP A 215 7.20 -18.83 16.23
N THR A 216 6.55 -19.97 16.51
CA THR A 216 6.90 -21.26 15.92
C THR A 216 6.31 -21.34 14.51
N GLY A 217 7.03 -21.98 13.59
CA GLY A 217 6.83 -21.91 12.13
C GLY A 217 5.51 -22.44 11.56
N ASP A 218 4.48 -22.65 12.38
CA ASP A 218 3.21 -23.29 12.03
C ASP A 218 1.99 -22.35 12.11
N THR A 219 2.12 -21.11 12.61
CA THR A 219 1.02 -20.12 12.54
C THR A 219 1.13 -19.33 11.23
N GLU A 220 0.05 -19.30 10.44
CA GLU A 220 -0.06 -18.41 9.29
C GLU A 220 0.00 -16.96 9.74
N LEU A 221 1.18 -16.34 9.61
CA LEU A 221 1.41 -14.96 10.06
C LEU A 221 0.62 -13.94 9.24
N ILE A 222 0.44 -14.22 7.95
CA ILE A 222 -0.18 -13.32 6.98
C ILE A 222 -1.35 -14.04 6.32
N ASP A 223 -2.49 -13.36 6.29
CA ASP A 223 -3.65 -13.76 5.51
C ASP A 223 -3.38 -13.44 4.05
N MET A 224 -2.83 -14.41 3.32
CA MET A 224 -2.44 -14.24 1.91
C MET A 224 -3.65 -14.04 0.99
N GLU A 225 -4.81 -14.60 1.33
CA GLU A 225 -6.03 -14.50 0.52
C GLU A 225 -6.56 -13.06 0.51
N ASN A 226 -6.51 -12.39 1.67
CA ASN A 226 -6.98 -11.01 1.80
C ASN A 226 -5.86 -9.97 1.69
N SER A 227 -4.65 -10.37 1.31
CA SER A 227 -3.50 -9.49 1.08
C SER A 227 -3.27 -9.22 -0.41
N TYR A 228 -2.82 -8.00 -0.73
CA TYR A 228 -2.63 -7.58 -2.11
C TYR A 228 -1.52 -6.55 -2.27
N PHE A 229 -1.07 -6.40 -3.51
CA PHE A 229 -0.11 -5.38 -3.93
C PHE A 229 -0.71 -4.48 -5.01
N VAL A 230 -0.60 -3.17 -4.81
CA VAL A 230 -1.03 -2.14 -5.78
C VAL A 230 0.21 -1.48 -6.39
N GLY A 231 0.28 -1.38 -7.72
CA GLY A 231 1.43 -0.76 -8.39
C GLY A 231 1.17 -0.37 -9.84
N ASP A 232 1.85 0.66 -10.33
CA ASP A 232 1.68 1.19 -11.69
C ASP A 232 2.41 0.36 -12.75
N ALA A 233 3.52 -0.30 -12.37
CA ALA A 233 4.35 -1.09 -13.27
C ALA A 233 3.72 -2.46 -13.57
N ALA A 234 2.65 -2.45 -14.35
CA ALA A 234 1.79 -3.59 -14.65
C ALA A 234 2.05 -4.22 -16.04
N GLY A 235 3.01 -3.68 -16.81
CA GLY A 235 3.32 -4.19 -18.15
C GLY A 235 2.30 -3.81 -19.23
N ARG A 236 1.45 -2.82 -18.97
CA ARG A 236 0.49 -2.27 -19.94
C ARG A 236 1.23 -1.48 -21.02
N LYS A 237 0.54 -1.20 -22.13
CA LYS A 237 1.10 -0.34 -23.18
C LYS A 237 1.36 1.06 -22.63
N GLY A 238 2.63 1.43 -22.52
CA GLY A 238 3.07 2.72 -21.97
C GLY A 238 3.70 2.62 -20.58
N ASP A 239 3.54 1.49 -19.88
CA ASP A 239 4.22 1.26 -18.60
C ASP A 239 5.73 1.13 -18.84
N PHE A 240 6.52 1.68 -17.92
CA PHE A 240 7.99 1.59 -18.01
C PHE A 240 8.50 0.16 -17.77
N SER A 241 7.76 -0.65 -17.01
CA SER A 241 8.09 -2.05 -16.72
C SER A 241 6.86 -2.82 -16.22
N ASP A 242 7.03 -4.11 -15.95
CA ASP A 242 6.04 -4.99 -15.31
C ASP A 242 6.48 -5.47 -13.91
N SER A 243 7.35 -4.70 -13.25
CA SER A 243 8.00 -5.13 -12.02
C SER A 243 7.03 -5.33 -10.85
N ASP A 244 5.94 -4.57 -10.83
CA ASP A 244 4.96 -4.61 -9.74
C ASP A 244 4.03 -5.80 -9.86
N LEU A 245 3.51 -6.02 -11.07
CA LEU A 245 2.73 -7.23 -11.38
C LEU A 245 3.53 -8.50 -11.09
N LYS A 246 4.79 -8.55 -11.53
CA LYS A 246 5.64 -9.72 -11.27
C LYS A 246 6.03 -9.85 -9.80
N PHE A 247 6.26 -8.75 -9.08
CA PHE A 247 6.49 -8.79 -7.63
C PHE A 247 5.30 -9.42 -6.89
N ALA A 248 4.08 -8.95 -7.19
CA ALA A 248 2.85 -9.49 -6.60
C ALA A 248 2.70 -10.99 -6.88
N LYS A 249 2.86 -11.39 -8.15
CA LYS A 249 2.81 -12.80 -8.56
C LYS A 249 3.86 -13.65 -7.84
N ASN A 250 5.09 -13.17 -7.74
CA ASN A 250 6.18 -13.90 -7.08
C ASN A 250 5.98 -14.00 -5.56
N ALA A 251 5.32 -13.01 -4.94
CA ALA A 251 4.98 -13.00 -3.52
C ALA A 251 3.68 -13.78 -3.21
N GLY A 252 2.92 -14.19 -4.22
CA GLY A 252 1.62 -14.86 -4.05
C GLY A 252 0.48 -13.91 -3.66
N LEU A 253 0.55 -12.65 -4.06
CA LEU A 253 -0.43 -11.60 -3.75
C LEU A 253 -1.36 -11.33 -4.92
N THR A 254 -2.62 -10.99 -4.63
CA THR A 254 -3.50 -10.37 -5.60
C THR A 254 -2.93 -9.02 -6.04
N PHE A 255 -3.00 -8.71 -7.33
CA PHE A 255 -2.46 -7.47 -7.89
C PHE A 255 -3.57 -6.54 -8.37
N PHE A 256 -3.41 -5.24 -8.12
CA PHE A 256 -4.25 -4.19 -8.69
C PHE A 256 -3.38 -3.04 -9.25
N THR A 257 -3.85 -2.40 -10.30
CA THR A 257 -3.31 -1.11 -10.74
C THR A 257 -3.87 0.04 -9.89
N PRO A 258 -3.23 1.21 -9.84
CA PRO A 258 -3.74 2.35 -9.07
C PRO A 258 -5.12 2.80 -9.56
N GLU A 259 -5.39 2.70 -10.86
CA GLU A 259 -6.67 3.09 -11.45
C GLU A 259 -7.81 2.13 -11.09
N GLU A 260 -7.52 0.84 -10.91
CA GLU A 260 -8.49 -0.15 -10.44
C GLU A 260 -8.79 0.00 -8.95
N PHE A 261 -7.78 0.41 -8.17
CA PHE A 261 -7.87 0.42 -6.71
C PHE A 261 -8.38 1.74 -6.11
N PHE A 262 -8.04 2.89 -6.71
CA PHE A 262 -8.40 4.23 -6.25
C PHE A 262 -9.48 4.87 -7.12
#